data_AF-A0A565AQA7-F1
#
_entry.id   AF-A0A565AQA7-F1
#
_cell.length_a   1.000
_cell.length_b   1.000
_cell.length_c   1.000
_cell.angle_alpha   90.00
_cell.angle_beta   90.00
_cell.angle_gamma   90.00
#
_symmetry.space_group_name_H-M   'P 1'
#
loop_
_entity.id
_entity.type
_entity.pdbx_description
1 polymer ?
#
loop_
_entity_poly.entity_id
_entity_poly.type
_entity_poly.pdbx_seq_one_letter_code
_entity_poly.pdbx_strand_id
1 'polypeptide(L)'
;MEAKGETQWSSIIVPSVQEMVKEKTITTVPLWYISDTEIPIIDMKRLCSSTALDYSEVEKLDFACKEWGFFQLVNHGIDSSFLDKIKSKTRDFFNLPMEREEEAVAATT
;
A
#
# COMPACT_ATOMS: atom_id res chain seq x y z
N MET A 1 -36.30 2.30 -36.89
CA MET A 1 -36.48 2.53 -35.44
C MET A 1 -35.59 1.53 -34.73
N GLU A 2 -34.43 1.95 -34.26
CA GLU A 2 -33.63 1.20 -33.28
C GLU A 2 -32.84 2.23 -32.50
N ALA A 3 -33.23 2.44 -31.24
CA ALA A 3 -32.50 3.27 -30.30
C ALA A 3 -31.45 2.39 -29.62
N LYS A 4 -30.17 2.65 -29.91
CA LYS A 4 -29.06 2.05 -29.16
C LYS A 4 -29.02 2.70 -27.78
N GLY A 5 -29.45 1.96 -26.77
CA GLY A 5 -29.26 2.35 -25.37
C GLY A 5 -27.78 2.23 -25.01
N GLU A 6 -27.12 3.37 -24.85
CA GLU A 6 -25.78 3.46 -24.29
C GLU A 6 -25.88 3.20 -22.78
N THR A 7 -25.45 2.03 -22.32
CA THR A 7 -25.24 1.78 -20.90
C THR A 7 -24.03 2.60 -20.44
N GLN A 8 -24.32 3.80 -19.95
CA GLN A 8 -23.35 4.68 -19.30
C GLN A 8 -23.04 4.09 -17.92
N TRP A 9 -21.91 3.36 -17.79
CA TRP A 9 -21.30 3.11 -16.49
C TRP A 9 -20.82 4.45 -15.94
N SER A 10 -21.69 5.17 -15.22
CA SER A 10 -21.24 6.32 -14.45
C SER A 10 -20.42 5.79 -13.28
N SER A 11 -19.12 6.07 -13.26
CA SER A 11 -18.28 5.81 -12.09
C SER A 11 -18.95 6.41 -10.86
N ILE A 12 -19.18 5.59 -9.84
CA ILE A 12 -19.62 6.08 -8.54
C ILE A 12 -18.46 6.92 -8.01
N ILE A 13 -18.72 8.19 -7.70
CA ILE A 13 -17.74 9.03 -7.01
C ILE A 13 -17.57 8.40 -5.63
N VAL A 14 -16.40 7.77 -5.42
CA VAL A 14 -16.04 7.19 -4.13
C VAL A 14 -15.69 8.35 -3.19
N PRO A 15 -16.43 8.56 -2.10
CA PRO A 15 -16.15 9.65 -1.17
C PRO A 15 -14.77 9.50 -0.52
N SER A 16 -14.14 10.61 -0.15
CA SER A 16 -12.87 10.58 0.57
C SER A 16 -13.07 10.02 1.98
N VAL A 17 -12.43 8.87 2.25
CA VAL A 17 -12.43 8.27 3.59
C VAL A 17 -11.84 9.23 4.63
N GLN A 18 -10.92 10.11 4.23
CA GLN A 18 -10.34 11.12 5.14
C GLN A 18 -11.39 12.12 5.62
N GLU A 19 -12.32 12.54 4.77
CA GLU A 19 -13.41 13.43 5.16
C GLU A 19 -14.41 12.73 6.06
N MET A 20 -14.76 11.49 5.72
CA MET A 20 -15.66 10.66 6.56
C MET A 20 -15.14 10.51 8.00
N VAL A 21 -13.82 10.36 8.16
CA VAL A 21 -13.17 10.29 9.48
C VAL A 21 -13.15 11.66 10.19
N LYS A 22 -12.91 12.77 9.47
CA LYS A 22 -12.93 14.13 10.04
C LYS A 22 -14.31 14.51 10.59
N GLU A 23 -15.37 14.04 9.96
CA GLU A 23 -16.77 14.27 10.38
C GLU A 23 -17.22 13.39 11.57
N LYS A 24 -16.33 12.53 12.14
CA LYS A 24 -16.61 11.61 13.26
C LYS A 24 -17.79 10.65 13.00
N THR A 25 -18.09 10.34 11.73
CA THR A 25 -19.22 9.46 11.38
C THR A 25 -18.92 7.97 11.57
N ILE A 26 -17.65 7.60 11.78
CA ILE A 26 -17.21 6.21 11.99
C ILE A 26 -16.77 6.05 13.45
N THR A 27 -17.60 5.40 14.27
CA THR A 27 -17.33 5.14 15.70
C THR A 27 -16.74 3.76 15.97
N THR A 28 -16.81 2.84 15.01
CA THR A 28 -16.25 1.49 15.13
C THR A 28 -15.81 1.00 13.75
N VAL A 29 -14.53 0.59 13.64
CA VAL A 29 -13.99 0.02 12.41
C VAL A 29 -14.64 -1.35 12.19
N PRO A 30 -15.30 -1.62 11.05
CA PRO A 30 -15.92 -2.91 10.82
C PRO A 30 -14.92 -4.07 10.92
N LEU A 31 -15.35 -5.21 11.47
CA LEU A 31 -14.47 -6.35 11.80
C LEU A 31 -13.72 -6.94 10.60
N TRP A 32 -14.25 -6.78 9.38
CA TRP A 32 -13.60 -7.22 8.14
C TRP A 32 -12.39 -6.38 7.72
N TYR A 33 -12.11 -5.26 8.39
CA TYR A 33 -10.86 -4.51 8.24
C TYR A 33 -9.74 -4.99 9.18
N ILE A 34 -10.03 -5.94 10.07
CA ILE A 34 -9.08 -6.46 11.04
C ILE A 34 -8.59 -7.81 10.54
N SER A 35 -7.33 -7.88 10.10
CA SER A 35 -6.69 -9.12 9.68
C SER A 35 -5.48 -9.42 10.57
N ASP A 36 -5.58 -10.46 11.39
CA ASP A 36 -4.50 -10.98 12.24
C ASP A 36 -3.63 -11.96 11.45
N THR A 37 -3.00 -11.47 10.37
CA THR A 37 -2.19 -12.32 9.50
C THR A 37 -0.72 -11.91 9.63
N GLU A 38 0.11 -12.82 10.16
CA GLU A 38 1.55 -12.61 10.30
C GLU A 38 2.25 -12.76 8.94
N ILE A 39 2.54 -11.63 8.31
CA ILE A 39 3.18 -11.57 6.99
C ILE A 39 4.63 -12.09 7.10
N PRO A 40 5.09 -12.96 6.18
CA PRO A 40 6.47 -13.45 6.16
C PRO A 40 7.49 -12.31 6.09
N ILE A 41 8.54 -12.40 6.90
CA ILE A 41 9.64 -11.42 6.93
C ILE A 41 10.89 -12.05 6.32
N ILE A 42 11.50 -11.39 5.33
CA ILE A 42 12.71 -11.84 4.63
C ILE A 42 13.86 -10.89 4.95
N ASP A 43 15.02 -11.42 5.34
CA ASP A 43 16.22 -10.64 5.61
C ASP A 43 17.13 -10.54 4.38
N MET A 44 17.24 -9.34 3.80
CA MET A 44 18.05 -9.08 2.61
C MET A 44 19.54 -9.31 2.83
N LYS A 45 20.05 -9.06 4.05
CA LYS A 45 21.47 -9.24 4.35
C LYS A 45 21.82 -10.73 4.35
N ARG A 46 20.94 -11.58 4.86
CA ARG A 46 21.08 -13.04 4.85
C ARG A 46 20.92 -13.60 3.44
N LEU A 47 20.01 -13.04 2.63
CA LEU A 47 19.89 -13.43 1.21
C LEU A 47 21.17 -13.16 0.41
N CYS A 48 21.89 -12.08 0.72
CA CYS A 48 23.09 -11.68 0.00
C CYS A 48 24.40 -12.29 0.55
N SER A 49 24.37 -12.98 1.69
CA SER A 49 25.56 -13.66 2.22
C SER A 49 25.76 -15.05 1.60
N SER A 50 27.00 -15.53 1.62
CA SER A 50 27.44 -16.78 0.96
C SER A 50 27.65 -17.93 1.95
N THR A 51 27.01 -17.90 3.12
CA THR A 51 27.15 -18.89 4.19
C THR A 51 26.02 -19.92 4.18
N ALA A 52 26.23 -21.10 4.78
CA ALA A 52 25.25 -22.18 4.78
C ALA A 52 23.92 -21.84 5.50
N LEU A 53 23.91 -20.84 6.39
CA LEU A 53 22.69 -20.33 7.05
C LEU A 53 21.78 -19.53 6.10
N ASP A 54 22.23 -19.26 4.87
CA ASP A 54 21.57 -18.39 3.90
C ASP A 54 20.65 -19.16 2.96
N TYR A 55 20.90 -20.46 2.76
CA TYR A 55 19.98 -21.34 2.03
C TYR A 55 18.59 -21.39 2.67
N SER A 56 18.53 -21.31 4.00
CA SER A 56 17.25 -21.24 4.73
C SER A 56 16.47 -19.96 4.44
N GLU A 57 17.14 -18.83 4.19
CA GLU A 57 16.47 -17.57 3.87
C GLU A 57 15.94 -17.58 2.43
N VAL A 58 16.66 -18.23 1.51
CA VAL A 58 16.22 -18.44 0.12
C VAL A 58 14.98 -19.34 0.06
N GLU A 59 14.94 -20.42 0.84
CA GLU A 59 13.74 -21.28 0.95
C GLU A 59 12.55 -20.51 1.53
N LYS A 60 12.79 -19.65 2.52
CA LYS A 60 11.74 -18.79 3.09
C LYS A 60 11.18 -17.81 2.06
N LEU A 61 12.06 -17.24 1.22
CA LEU A 61 11.65 -16.37 0.12
C LEU A 61 10.84 -17.15 -0.92
N ASP A 62 11.27 -18.35 -1.31
CA ASP A 62 10.55 -19.21 -2.25
C ASP A 62 9.14 -19.56 -1.73
N PHE A 63 9.04 -19.94 -0.45
CA PHE A 63 7.76 -20.19 0.21
C PHE A 63 6.86 -18.94 0.24
N ALA A 64 7.40 -17.78 0.62
CA ALA A 64 6.64 -16.55 0.66
C ALA A 64 6.12 -16.14 -0.73
N CYS A 65 6.93 -16.31 -1.77
CA CYS A 65 6.52 -16.03 -3.15
C CYS A 65 5.38 -16.96 -3.62
N LYS A 66 5.43 -18.25 -3.28
CA LYS A 66 4.46 -19.26 -3.73
C LYS A 66 3.15 -19.23 -2.95
N GLU A 67 3.23 -19.21 -1.63
CA GLU A 67 2.06 -19.40 -0.77
C GLU A 67 1.41 -18.07 -0.37
N TRP A 68 2.20 -16.98 -0.28
CA TRP A 68 1.68 -15.68 0.15
C TRP A 68 1.53 -14.68 -0.99
N GLY A 69 2.47 -14.66 -1.94
CA GLY A 69 2.53 -13.66 -3.01
C GLY A 69 2.97 -12.26 -2.54
N PHE A 70 3.21 -12.07 -1.23
CA PHE A 70 3.80 -10.86 -0.67
C PHE A 70 4.56 -11.17 0.63
N PHE A 71 5.52 -10.31 0.98
CA PHE A 71 6.36 -10.44 2.17
C PHE A 71 6.93 -9.08 2.57
N GLN A 72 7.39 -8.97 3.82
CA GLN A 72 8.13 -7.82 4.32
C GLN A 72 9.62 -8.06 4.15
N LEU A 73 10.35 -7.09 3.61
CA LEU A 73 11.81 -7.16 3.48
C LEU A 73 12.46 -6.31 4.57
N VAL A 74 13.39 -6.88 5.33
CA VAL A 74 14.18 -6.19 6.36
C VAL A 74 15.66 -6.21 6.01
N ASN A 75 16.43 -5.33 6.66
CA ASN A 75 17.88 -5.19 6.42
C ASN A 75 18.23 -4.94 4.93
N HIS A 76 17.32 -4.30 4.18
CA HIS A 76 17.45 -4.00 2.75
C HIS A 76 18.53 -2.95 2.41
N GLY A 77 19.19 -2.37 3.42
CA GLY A 77 20.28 -1.41 3.22
C GLY A 77 19.84 -0.02 2.76
N ILE A 78 18.54 0.28 2.79
CA ILE A 78 18.02 1.62 2.51
C ILE A 78 18.10 2.41 3.81
N ASP A 79 18.69 3.60 3.73
CA ASP A 79 18.87 4.48 4.86
C ASP A 79 17.52 4.89 5.48
N SER A 80 17.45 4.86 6.81
CA SER A 80 16.21 5.18 7.53
C SER A 80 15.80 6.65 7.36
N SER A 81 16.75 7.59 7.26
CA SER A 81 16.44 9.01 7.06
C SER A 81 15.81 9.26 5.70
N PHE A 82 16.17 8.46 4.68
CA PHE A 82 15.52 8.50 3.37
C PHE A 82 14.06 8.02 3.45
N LEU A 83 13.81 6.91 4.14
CA LEU A 83 12.45 6.40 4.36
C LEU A 83 11.60 7.41 5.15
N ASP A 84 12.16 8.05 6.16
CA ASP A 84 11.47 9.09 6.94
C ASP A 84 11.14 10.31 6.09
N LYS A 85 12.02 10.70 5.17
CA LYS A 85 11.76 11.77 4.21
C LYS A 85 10.62 11.41 3.25
N ILE A 86 10.57 10.18 2.73
CA ILE A 86 9.45 9.71 1.91
C ILE A 86 8.14 9.75 2.71
N LYS A 87 8.14 9.20 3.93
CA LYS A 87 6.97 9.20 4.82
C LYS A 87 6.49 10.63 5.09
N SER A 88 7.41 11.55 5.40
CA SER A 88 7.06 12.95 5.62
C SER A 88 6.47 13.58 4.37
N LYS A 89 7.11 13.44 3.22
CA LYS A 89 6.62 14.02 1.95
C LYS A 89 5.26 13.48 1.54
N THR A 90 5.04 12.19 1.73
CA THR A 90 3.75 11.53 1.47
C THR A 90 2.68 12.06 2.41
N ARG A 91 2.99 12.18 3.71
CA ARG A 91 2.07 12.77 4.69
C ARG A 91 1.75 14.23 4.36
N ASP A 92 2.76 15.01 4.00
CA ASP A 92 2.60 16.43 3.66
C ASP A 92 1.73 16.60 2.41
N PHE A 93 1.87 15.69 1.42
CA PHE A 93 1.01 15.65 0.24
C PHE A 93 -0.46 15.38 0.63
N PHE A 94 -0.72 14.35 1.43
CA PHE A 94 -2.07 13.99 1.88
C PHE A 94 -2.69 14.95 2.91
N ASN A 95 -1.92 15.94 3.37
CA ASN A 95 -2.41 17.02 4.24
C ASN A 95 -2.82 18.27 3.46
N LEU A 96 -2.62 18.29 2.14
CA LEU A 96 -3.06 19.39 1.29
C LEU A 96 -4.60 19.40 1.17
N PRO A 97 -5.22 20.55 0.83
CA PRO A 97 -6.64 20.60 0.51
C PRO A 97 -6.93 19.74 -0.72
N MET A 98 -8.08 19.05 -0.72
CA MET A 98 -8.46 18.07 -1.76
C MET A 98 -8.40 18.63 -3.19
N GLU A 99 -8.78 19.90 -3.38
CA GLU A 99 -8.68 20.60 -4.67
C GLU A 99 -7.26 20.59 -5.27
N ARG A 100 -6.21 20.57 -4.44
CA ARG A 100 -4.82 20.51 -4.89
C ARG A 100 -4.29 19.09 -5.09
N GLU A 101 -4.88 18.09 -4.42
CA GLU A 101 -4.53 16.68 -4.65
C GLU A 101 -5.00 16.25 -6.05
N GLU A 102 -6.24 16.59 -6.41
CA GLU A 102 -6.81 16.25 -7.72
C GLU A 102 -6.06 16.91 -8.88
N GLU A 103 -5.69 18.20 -8.75
CA GLU A 103 -4.88 18.91 -9.76
C GLU A 103 -3.47 18.32 -9.90
N ALA A 104 -2.81 17.93 -8.80
CA ALA A 104 -1.46 17.36 -8.83
C ALA A 104 -1.45 15.96 -9.48
N VAL A 105 -2.49 15.16 -9.25
CA VAL A 105 -2.67 13.84 -9.88
C VAL A 105 -3.00 14.00 -11.37
N ALA A 106 -3.82 14.98 -11.75
CA ALA A 106 -4.19 15.24 -13.14
C ALA A 106 -3.03 15.81 -13.99
N ALA A 107 -2.16 16.65 -13.41
CA ALA A 107 -1.08 17.34 -14.14
C ALA A 107 0.13 16.45 -14.52
N THR A 108 0.14 15.17 -14.12
CA THR A 108 1.24 14.22 -14.43
C THR A 108 0.89 13.25 -15.57
N THR A 109 -0.29 13.40 -16.19
CA THR A 109 -0.70 12.65 -17.40
C THR A 109 -0.50 13.52 -18.64
#